data_AF-A0ABD6F0N2-F1
#
_entry.id   AF-A0ABD6F0N2-F1
#
_cell.length_a   1.000
_cell.length_b   1.000
_cell.length_c   1.000
_cell.angle_alpha   90.00
_cell.angle_beta   90.00
_cell.angle_gamma   90.00
#
_symmetry.space_group_name_H-M   'P 1'
#
loop_
_entity.id
_entity.type
_entity.pdbx_description
1 polymer ?
#
loop_
_entity_poly.entity_id
_entity_poly.type
_entity_poly.pdbx_seq_one_letter_code
_entity_poly.pdbx_strand_id
1 'polypeptide(L)'
;MDISCASFLVVFLCIYIAFLFYKRKRFETRCHRLESAVKYALDRRQQSIETVKVKLDEVDAGLRQHIASMDFQVLLDSLQNGKVTALQVLRAYQEKALAAQEKTNCITQFILEADDWAKTLDEQFETNKGTGQRPPFFGIPFSIKECIGVSG
;
A
#
# COMPACT_ATOMS: atom_id res chain seq x y z
N MET A 1 -32.95 22.60 -57.30
CA MET A 1 -32.00 23.11 -56.26
C MET A 1 -31.71 22.03 -55.21
N ASP A 2 -32.11 20.79 -55.45
CA ASP A 2 -32.31 19.77 -54.43
C ASP A 2 -31.11 18.84 -54.25
N ILE A 3 -30.28 18.71 -55.30
CA ILE A 3 -29.08 17.86 -55.33
C ILE A 3 -27.99 18.40 -54.38
N SER A 4 -27.88 19.73 -54.25
CA SER A 4 -26.91 20.35 -53.33
C SER A 4 -27.30 20.15 -51.86
N CYS A 5 -28.59 20.20 -51.52
CA CYS A 5 -29.06 20.03 -50.14
C CYS A 5 -28.86 18.58 -49.65
N ALA A 6 -29.15 17.59 -50.49
CA ALA A 6 -28.90 16.18 -50.21
C ALA A 6 -27.41 15.89 -49.94
N SER A 7 -26.51 16.53 -50.71
CA SER A 7 -25.06 16.38 -50.54
C SER A 7 -24.57 16.88 -49.18
N PHE A 8 -25.07 18.01 -48.70
CA PHE A 8 -24.72 18.52 -47.37
C PHE A 8 -25.20 17.61 -46.24
N LEU A 9 -26.42 17.07 -46.33
CA LEU A 9 -26.95 16.13 -45.33
C LEU A 9 -26.11 14.86 -45.22
N VAL A 10 -25.65 14.32 -46.35
CA VAL A 10 -24.74 13.16 -46.36
C VAL A 10 -23.41 13.49 -45.69
N VAL A 11 -22.83 14.66 -45.95
CA VAL A 11 -21.58 15.09 -45.30
C VAL A 11 -21.75 15.25 -43.79
N PHE A 12 -22.83 15.89 -43.32
CA PHE A 12 -23.10 16.02 -41.89
C PHE A 12 -23.32 14.65 -41.22
N LEU A 13 -24.03 13.72 -41.89
CA LEU A 13 -24.21 12.36 -41.39
C LEU A 13 -22.87 11.62 -41.28
N CYS A 14 -22.00 11.72 -42.29
CA CYS A 14 -20.67 11.13 -42.27
C CYS A 14 -19.80 11.69 -41.13
N ILE A 15 -19.81 13.02 -40.93
CA ILE A 15 -19.09 13.68 -39.82
C ILE A 15 -19.64 13.19 -38.47
N TYR A 16 -20.97 13.11 -38.33
CA TYR A 16 -21.60 12.62 -37.11
C TYR A 16 -21.23 11.16 -36.82
N ILE A 17 -21.27 10.28 -37.83
CA ILE A 17 -20.86 8.88 -37.71
C ILE A 17 -19.37 8.78 -37.32
N ALA A 18 -18.48 9.53 -37.99
CA ALA A 18 -17.06 9.57 -37.65
C ALA A 18 -16.83 10.06 -36.22
N PHE A 19 -17.59 11.06 -35.77
CA PHE A 19 -17.57 11.55 -34.40
C PHE A 19 -18.03 10.48 -33.40
N LEU A 20 -19.10 9.72 -33.71
CA LEU A 20 -19.54 8.59 -32.89
C LEU A 20 -18.48 7.49 -32.80
N PHE A 21 -17.83 7.12 -33.91
CA PHE A 21 -16.72 6.16 -33.93
C PHE A 21 -15.53 6.65 -33.10
N TYR A 22 -15.14 7.92 -33.26
CA TYR A 22 -14.08 8.52 -32.46
C TYR A 22 -14.41 8.49 -30.96
N LYS A 23 -15.65 8.87 -30.58
CA LYS A 23 -16.12 8.86 -29.19
C LYS A 23 -16.13 7.43 -28.63
N ARG A 24 -16.57 6.45 -29.40
CA ARG A 24 -16.58 5.04 -29.03
C ARG A 24 -15.16 4.51 -28.83
N LYS A 25 -14.24 4.74 -29.77
CA LYS A 25 -12.83 4.31 -29.66
C LYS A 25 -12.15 4.94 -28.44
N ARG A 26 -12.39 6.23 -28.19
CA ARG A 26 -11.88 6.94 -27.00
C ARG A 26 -12.42 6.35 -25.70
N PHE A 27 -13.70 5.97 -25.67
CA PHE A 27 -14.31 5.30 -24.52
C PHE A 27 -13.68 3.92 -24.29
N GLU A 28 -13.58 3.08 -25.33
CA GLU A 28 -12.94 1.76 -25.26
C GLU A 28 -11.50 1.84 -24.74
N THR A 29 -10.69 2.77 -25.27
CA THR A 29 -9.31 2.98 -24.78
C THR A 29 -9.28 3.40 -23.31
N ARG A 30 -10.21 4.26 -22.86
CA ARG A 30 -10.27 4.70 -21.46
C ARG A 30 -10.67 3.54 -20.54
N CYS A 31 -11.67 2.74 -20.93
CA CYS A 31 -12.07 1.55 -20.19
C CYS A 31 -10.91 0.56 -20.05
N HIS A 32 -10.26 0.22 -21.17
CA HIS A 32 -9.12 -0.70 -21.16
C HIS A 32 -7.97 -0.17 -20.28
N ARG A 33 -7.66 1.13 -20.34
CA ARG A 33 -6.62 1.73 -19.50
C ARG A 33 -6.97 1.67 -18.01
N LEU A 34 -8.24 1.92 -17.66
CA LEU A 34 -8.70 1.82 -16.28
C LEU A 34 -8.65 0.38 -15.78
N GLU A 35 -9.12 -0.58 -16.57
CA GLU A 35 -9.04 -2.01 -16.25
C GLU A 35 -7.59 -2.47 -16.04
N SER A 36 -6.69 -2.06 -16.93
CA SER A 36 -5.25 -2.35 -16.82
C SER A 36 -4.64 -1.73 -15.57
N ALA A 37 -4.99 -0.47 -15.25
CA ALA A 37 -4.49 0.22 -14.06
C ALA A 37 -5.01 -0.41 -12.76
N VAL A 38 -6.30 -0.77 -12.71
CA VAL A 38 -6.91 -1.46 -11.57
C VAL A 38 -6.26 -2.83 -11.39
N LYS A 39 -6.12 -3.62 -12.45
CA LYS A 39 -5.46 -4.92 -12.40
C LYS A 39 -4.04 -4.80 -11.87
N TYR A 40 -3.25 -3.88 -12.43
CA TYR A 40 -1.88 -3.62 -11.98
C TYR A 40 -1.81 -3.26 -10.49
N ALA A 41 -2.71 -2.40 -10.01
CA ALA A 41 -2.77 -2.03 -8.60
C ALA A 41 -3.15 -3.22 -7.69
N LEU A 42 -4.10 -4.04 -8.11
CA LEU A 42 -4.51 -5.25 -7.39
C LEU A 42 -3.37 -6.28 -7.32
N ASP A 43 -2.67 -6.50 -8.43
CA ASP A 43 -1.56 -7.43 -8.52
C ASP A 43 -0.40 -6.98 -7.60
N ARG A 44 -0.04 -5.69 -7.64
CA ARG A 44 0.97 -5.12 -6.73
C ARG A 44 0.61 -5.26 -5.26
N ARG A 45 -0.65 -4.96 -4.92
CA ARG A 45 -1.15 -5.14 -3.56
C ARG A 45 -0.99 -6.59 -3.12
N GLN A 46 -1.45 -7.52 -3.95
CA GLN A 46 -1.43 -8.95 -3.65
C GLN A 46 0.00 -9.45 -3.44
N GLN A 47 0.93 -9.07 -4.32
CA GLN A 47 2.36 -9.38 -4.17
C GLN A 47 2.94 -8.85 -2.85
N SER A 48 2.59 -7.61 -2.47
CA SER A 48 3.07 -7.03 -1.21
C SER A 48 2.50 -7.75 0.01
N ILE A 49 1.22 -8.16 -0.04
CA ILE A 49 0.56 -8.95 1.01
C ILE A 49 1.22 -10.32 1.14
N GLU A 50 1.46 -11.01 0.02
CA GLU A 50 2.08 -12.34 0.01
C GLU A 50 3.51 -12.29 0.57
N THR A 51 4.28 -11.28 0.17
CA THR A 51 5.64 -11.07 0.68
C THR A 51 5.63 -10.90 2.20
N VAL A 52 4.71 -10.10 2.75
CA VAL A 52 4.58 -9.92 4.19
C VAL A 52 4.11 -11.20 4.89
N LYS A 53 3.15 -11.93 4.32
CA LYS A 53 2.67 -13.20 4.88
C LYS A 53 3.80 -14.21 5.09
N VAL A 54 4.68 -14.37 4.10
CA VAL A 54 5.84 -15.27 4.19
C VAL A 54 6.79 -14.86 5.32
N LYS A 55 6.95 -13.55 5.55
CA LYS A 55 7.85 -13.02 6.56
C LYS A 55 7.29 -13.06 7.98
N LEU A 56 5.98 -13.30 8.17
CA LEU A 56 5.39 -13.38 9.52
C LEU A 56 6.01 -14.49 10.36
N ASP A 57 6.42 -15.58 9.73
CA ASP A 57 7.01 -16.75 10.41
C ASP A 57 8.45 -16.51 10.88
N GLU A 58 9.07 -15.37 10.53
CA GLU A 58 10.36 -14.95 11.09
C GLU A 58 10.28 -14.67 12.60
N VAL A 59 9.08 -14.42 13.12
CA VAL A 59 8.83 -14.16 14.55
C VAL A 59 7.75 -15.10 15.06
N ASP A 60 8.02 -15.72 16.21
CA ASP A 60 7.09 -16.62 16.88
C ASP A 60 5.69 -16.03 17.02
N ALA A 61 4.67 -16.83 16.73
CA ALA A 61 3.28 -16.40 16.74
C ALA A 61 2.81 -15.96 18.15
N GLY A 62 3.28 -16.64 19.21
CA GLY A 62 2.99 -16.27 20.59
C GLY A 62 3.56 -14.89 20.95
N LEU A 63 4.79 -14.62 20.52
CA LEU A 63 5.40 -13.29 20.70
C LEU A 63 4.65 -12.20 19.90
N ARG A 64 4.29 -12.47 18.65
CA ARG A 64 3.49 -11.53 17.83
C ARG A 64 2.16 -11.20 18.51
N GLN A 65 1.45 -12.21 19.00
CA GLN A 65 0.20 -12.04 19.74
C GLN A 65 0.39 -11.27 21.05
N HIS A 66 1.48 -11.55 21.79
CA HIS A 66 1.79 -10.85 23.02
C HIS A 66 2.02 -9.35 22.77
N ILE A 67 2.88 -9.00 21.80
CA ILE A 67 3.13 -7.61 21.39
C ILE A 67 1.83 -6.94 20.94
N ALA A 68 1.04 -7.64 20.13
CA ALA A 68 -0.26 -7.19 19.67
C ALA A 68 -1.25 -6.89 20.82
N SER A 69 -1.12 -7.55 21.96
CA SER A 69 -2.00 -7.34 23.12
C SER A 69 -1.57 -6.18 24.03
N MET A 70 -0.37 -5.64 23.86
CA MET A 70 0.14 -4.56 24.69
C MET A 70 -0.62 -3.25 24.45
N ASP A 71 -0.85 -2.49 25.52
CA ASP A 71 -1.24 -1.09 25.42
C ASP A 71 -0.11 -0.27 24.77
N PHE A 72 -0.47 0.84 24.12
CA PHE A 72 0.49 1.71 23.44
C PHE A 72 1.64 2.17 24.34
N GLN A 73 1.35 2.60 25.57
CA GLN A 73 2.41 3.06 26.49
C GLN A 73 3.34 1.92 26.89
N VAL A 74 2.78 0.74 27.15
CA VAL A 74 3.55 -0.47 27.50
C VAL A 74 4.42 -0.93 26.34
N LEU A 75 3.90 -0.88 25.12
CA LEU A 75 4.65 -1.20 23.91
C LEU A 75 5.81 -0.22 23.70
N LEU A 76 5.53 1.08 23.86
CA LEU A 76 6.54 2.10 23.73
C LEU A 76 7.64 1.91 24.77
N ASP A 77 7.29 1.72 26.04
CA ASP A 77 8.25 1.43 27.11
C ASP A 77 9.05 0.15 26.82
N SER A 78 8.43 -0.87 26.23
CA SER A 78 9.11 -2.12 25.88
C SER A 78 10.14 -1.92 24.77
N LEU A 79 9.83 -1.10 23.76
CA LEU A 79 10.78 -0.68 22.72
C LEU A 79 11.90 0.21 23.28
N GLN A 80 11.54 1.16 24.15
CA GLN A 80 12.47 2.08 24.81
C GLN A 80 13.45 1.38 25.77
N ASN A 81 13.04 0.25 26.34
CA ASN A 81 13.87 -0.57 27.22
C ASN A 81 14.52 -1.77 26.52
N GLY A 82 14.19 -2.01 25.25
CA GLY A 82 14.78 -3.09 24.44
C GLY A 82 14.27 -4.48 24.83
N LYS A 83 13.07 -4.56 25.41
CA LYS A 83 12.38 -5.84 25.70
C LYS A 83 11.85 -6.50 24.44
N VAL A 84 11.54 -5.68 23.43
CA VAL A 84 11.12 -6.10 22.08
C VAL A 84 11.87 -5.25 21.06
N THR A 85 12.07 -5.79 19.86
CA THR A 85 12.76 -5.10 18.77
C THR A 85 11.76 -4.46 17.80
N ALA A 86 12.19 -3.45 17.04
CA ALA A 86 11.37 -2.80 16.02
C ALA A 86 10.90 -3.81 14.97
N LEU A 87 11.73 -4.77 14.57
CA LEU A 87 11.33 -5.82 13.63
C LEU A 87 10.23 -6.73 14.21
N GLN A 88 10.32 -7.11 15.48
CA GLN A 88 9.28 -7.91 16.14
C GLN A 88 7.95 -7.17 16.20
N VAL A 89 7.99 -5.87 16.52
CA VAL A 89 6.79 -5.03 16.56
C VAL A 89 6.21 -4.85 15.16
N LEU A 90 7.05 -4.65 14.14
CA LEU A 90 6.61 -4.57 12.74
C LEU A 90 5.85 -5.83 12.33
N ARG A 91 6.37 -7.03 12.63
CA ARG A 91 5.72 -8.31 12.30
C ARG A 91 4.39 -8.50 13.01
N ALA A 92 4.32 -8.15 14.30
CA ALA A 92 3.08 -8.22 15.07
C ALA A 92 1.98 -7.31 14.49
N TYR A 93 2.34 -6.09 14.08
CA TYR A 93 1.37 -5.15 13.49
C TYR A 93 1.07 -5.46 12.02
N GLN A 94 1.98 -6.07 11.27
CA GLN A 94 1.70 -6.60 9.93
C GLN A 94 0.64 -7.72 9.99
N GLU A 95 0.73 -8.63 10.97
CA GLU A 95 -0.31 -9.64 11.18
C GLU A 95 -1.67 -9.01 11.52
N LYS A 96 -1.71 -8.02 12.43
CA LYS A 96 -2.94 -7.27 12.71
C LYS A 96 -3.49 -6.57 11.47
N ALA A 97 -2.63 -5.96 10.67
CA ALA A 97 -3.01 -5.26 9.45
C ALA A 97 -3.62 -6.25 8.43
N LEU A 98 -3.05 -7.45 8.29
CA LEU A 98 -3.61 -8.51 7.46
C LEU A 98 -4.99 -8.98 7.96
N ALA A 99 -5.16 -9.16 9.26
CA ALA A 99 -6.47 -9.49 9.84
C ALA A 99 -7.52 -8.37 9.63
N ALA A 100 -7.09 -7.10 9.64
CA ALA A 100 -7.95 -5.97 9.31
C ALA A 100 -8.27 -5.90 7.81
N GLN A 101 -7.29 -6.23 6.96
CA GLN A 101 -7.42 -6.26 5.51
C GLN A 101 -8.51 -7.24 5.06
N GLU A 102 -8.56 -8.43 5.66
CA GLU A 102 -9.59 -9.44 5.36
C GLU A 102 -11.02 -8.93 5.63
N LYS A 103 -11.18 -8.04 6.60
CA LYS A 103 -12.49 -7.50 7.01
C LYS A 103 -12.87 -6.21 6.30
N THR A 104 -11.87 -5.40 5.93
CA THR A 104 -12.11 -4.00 5.55
C THR A 104 -11.49 -3.59 4.22
N ASN A 105 -10.61 -4.40 3.64
CA ASN A 105 -9.89 -4.07 2.41
C ASN A 105 -9.11 -2.74 2.50
N CYS A 106 -8.54 -2.43 3.68
CA CYS A 106 -7.89 -1.15 4.00
C CYS A 106 -6.46 -0.97 3.45
N ILE A 107 -5.77 -2.04 3.08
CA ILE A 107 -4.38 -2.02 2.60
C ILE A 107 -4.38 -1.85 1.09
N THR A 108 -3.69 -0.82 0.61
CA THR A 108 -3.42 -0.63 -0.83
C THR A 108 -2.09 -1.26 -1.21
N GLN A 109 -1.05 -1.12 -0.38
CA GLN A 109 0.26 -1.73 -0.56
C GLN A 109 1.01 -1.74 0.78
N PHE A 110 1.85 -2.76 1.01
CA PHE A 110 2.88 -2.71 2.06
C PHE A 110 4.18 -2.08 1.54
N ILE A 111 4.79 -1.23 2.36
CA ILE A 111 6.14 -0.69 2.14
C ILE A 111 7.13 -1.78 2.54
N LEU A 112 7.85 -2.35 1.58
CA LEU A 112 8.71 -3.52 1.83
C LEU A 112 10.04 -3.14 2.48
N GLU A 113 10.47 -1.90 2.25
CA GLU A 113 11.64 -1.24 2.81
C GLU A 113 11.54 -1.07 4.33
N ALA A 114 10.31 -1.14 4.88
CA ALA A 114 10.06 -1.04 6.32
C ALA A 114 10.82 -2.11 7.12
N ASP A 115 11.10 -3.27 6.51
CA ASP A 115 11.91 -4.33 7.12
C ASP A 115 13.36 -3.89 7.34
N ASP A 116 13.96 -3.26 6.33
CA ASP A 116 15.35 -2.80 6.41
C ASP A 116 15.46 -1.60 7.35
N TRP A 117 14.44 -0.73 7.38
CA TRP A 117 14.35 0.34 8.36
C TRP A 117 14.25 -0.20 9.79
N ALA A 118 13.43 -1.21 10.03
CA ALA A 118 13.29 -1.84 11.34
C ALA A 118 14.61 -2.49 11.80
N LYS A 119 15.28 -3.24 10.91
CA LYS A 119 16.60 -3.82 11.20
C LYS A 119 17.65 -2.75 11.50
N THR A 120 17.70 -1.70 10.68
CA THR A 120 18.62 -0.58 10.88
C THR A 120 18.38 0.10 12.24
N LEU A 121 17.12 0.29 12.64
CA LEU A 121 16.78 0.84 13.95
C LEU A 121 17.24 -0.07 15.09
N ASP A 122 17.06 -1.38 14.94
CA ASP A 122 17.51 -2.38 15.91
C ASP A 122 19.05 -2.42 16.03
N GLU A 123 19.78 -2.34 14.91
CA GLU A 123 21.25 -2.26 14.88
C GLU A 123 21.80 -0.98 15.50
N GLN A 124 21.16 0.17 15.19
CA GLN A 124 21.48 1.45 15.81
C GLN A 124 21.25 1.43 17.31
N PHE A 125 20.23 0.71 17.79
CA PHE A 125 20.01 0.52 19.21
C PHE A 125 21.17 -0.24 19.87
N GLU A 126 21.59 -1.37 19.28
CA GLU A 126 22.69 -2.19 19.81
C GLU A 126 24.01 -1.40 19.87
N THR A 127 24.30 -0.61 18.83
CA THR A 127 25.53 0.20 18.75
C THR A 127 25.55 1.36 19.75
N ASN A 128 24.39 1.96 20.04
CA ASN A 128 24.26 3.11 20.92
C ASN A 128 23.85 2.76 22.36
N LYS A 129 24.02 1.50 22.77
CA LYS A 129 23.74 1.06 24.15
C LYS A 129 24.55 1.89 25.15
N GLY A 130 23.86 2.84 25.81
CA GLY A 130 24.39 3.66 26.90
C GLY A 130 24.72 5.13 26.54
N THR A 131 24.60 5.56 25.28
CA THR A 131 25.05 6.90 24.85
C THR A 131 23.94 7.90 24.53
N GLY A 132 22.67 7.48 24.46
CA GLY A 132 21.58 8.41 24.13
C GLY A 132 20.17 7.91 24.45
N GLN A 133 19.27 8.88 24.63
CA GLN A 133 17.83 8.65 24.74
C GLN A 133 17.27 8.37 23.34
N ARG A 134 16.52 7.27 23.18
CA ARG A 134 15.93 6.95 21.87
C ARG A 134 14.84 7.97 21.51
N PRO A 135 14.52 8.14 20.21
CA PRO A 135 13.41 8.98 19.79
C PRO A 135 12.08 8.58 20.45
N PRO A 136 11.16 9.52 20.71
CA PRO A 136 9.89 9.24 21.40
C PRO A 136 8.99 8.19 20.73
N PHE A 137 9.11 7.96 19.42
CA PHE A 137 8.34 6.95 18.68
C PHE A 137 9.24 5.85 18.08
N PHE A 138 10.38 5.59 18.71
CA PHE A 138 11.33 4.58 18.25
C PHE A 138 10.65 3.23 18.02
N GLY A 139 10.77 2.69 16.80
CA GLY A 139 10.29 1.35 16.45
C GLY A 139 8.77 1.19 16.36
N ILE A 140 7.98 2.27 16.43
CA ILE A 140 6.51 2.20 16.32
C ILE A 140 6.10 2.18 14.84
N PRO A 141 5.46 1.10 14.34
CA PRO A 141 4.92 1.07 12.99
C PRO A 141 3.64 1.90 12.88
N PHE A 142 3.44 2.57 11.75
CA PHE A 142 2.23 3.33 11.46
C PHE A 142 1.81 3.21 9.99
N SER A 143 0.52 3.37 9.73
CA SER A 143 -0.04 3.37 8.38
C SER A 143 -0.05 4.79 7.80
N ILE A 144 0.19 4.91 6.50
CA ILE A 144 0.17 6.17 5.77
C ILE A 144 -0.94 6.12 4.72
N LYS A 145 -1.67 7.22 4.54
CA LYS A 145 -2.65 7.35 3.47
C LYS A 145 -1.95 7.42 2.12
N GLU A 146 -2.44 6.70 1.12
CA GLU A 146 -1.83 6.56 -0.22
C GLU A 146 -1.52 7.90 -0.92
N CYS A 147 -2.27 8.97 -0.64
CA CYS A 147 -2.01 10.28 -1.24
C CYS A 147 -0.76 10.99 -0.69
N ILE A 148 -0.13 10.44 0.35
CA ILE A 148 1.13 10.95 0.92
C ILE A 148 2.28 10.22 0.22
N GLY A 149 3.15 11.00 -0.44
CA GLY A 149 4.32 10.44 -1.12
C GLY A 149 5.31 9.84 -0.12
N VAL A 150 5.68 8.59 -0.36
CA VAL A 150 6.77 7.90 0.33
C VAL A 150 7.77 7.48 -0.73
N SER A 151 9.07 7.69 -0.47
CA SER A 151 10.13 7.24 -1.37
C SER A 151 10.10 5.72 -1.51
N GLY A 152 10.11 5.23 -2.74
CA GLY A 152 10.11 3.82 -3.11
C GLY A 152 10.35 3.64 -4.60
#